data_AF-A0A1B8Y8C8-F1
#
_entry.id   AF-A0A1B8Y8C8-F1
#
_cell.length_a   1.000
_cell.length_b   1.000
_cell.length_c   1.000
_cell.angle_alpha   90.00
_cell.angle_beta   90.00
_cell.angle_gamma   90.00
#
_symmetry.space_group_name_H-M   'P 1'
#
loop_
_entity.id
_entity.type
_entity.pdbx_description
1 polymer ?
#
loop_
_entity_poly.entity_id
_entity_poly.type
_entity_poly.pdbx_seq_one_letter_code
_entity_poly.pdbx_strand_id
1 'polypeptide(L)'
;MDGGTPRGQGGRIQQLGIEMHQLGLRVNITEELCNLAGTLGSLLAQGSDGAALCGAEGADNEGREADGIMAPGLADTVLGIRRLIYGQEATDLVLDINTAHNRVSVSGDRKSASYSLTELHYPQSPERFQLYAQALSSRSFPSGRHYWVVEGSESGNWGVGAAYPSIERGVGQSVIGNNKKSWCLYRWFINRYAVIHDSKWTQLPHVPSCRRIGIWLDYEAGRLSFYELSEPIRRLHTFTASFTEPLHAAFWVGRDGASVIRIIS
;
A
#
# COMPACT_ATOMS: atom_id res chain seq x y z
N MET A 1 -26.64 -16.79 -41.85
CA MET A 1 -25.33 -16.12 -41.90
C MET A 1 -25.43 -14.91 -40.99
N ASP A 2 -24.62 -14.67 -39.98
CA ASP A 2 -23.77 -15.52 -39.17
C ASP A 2 -23.73 -14.78 -37.82
N GLY A 3 -24.07 -15.47 -36.73
CA GLY A 3 -24.23 -14.87 -35.40
C GLY A 3 -22.90 -14.89 -34.67
N GLY A 4 -22.12 -13.82 -34.82
CA GLY A 4 -20.84 -13.66 -34.13
C GLY A 4 -21.01 -13.39 -32.63
N THR A 5 -20.82 -14.42 -31.82
CA THR A 5 -20.73 -14.33 -30.35
C THR A 5 -19.43 -13.62 -29.94
N PRO A 6 -19.40 -12.73 -28.93
CA PRO A 6 -18.15 -12.17 -28.42
C PRO A 6 -17.41 -13.23 -27.57
N ARG A 7 -16.73 -14.17 -28.23
CA ARG A 7 -15.90 -15.22 -27.58
C ARG A 7 -14.52 -14.74 -27.08
N GLY A 8 -14.28 -13.42 -27.00
CA GLY A 8 -12.92 -12.89 -26.78
C GLY A 8 -12.50 -12.69 -25.33
N GLN A 9 -13.42 -12.32 -24.43
CA GLN A 9 -13.04 -11.84 -23.09
C GLN A 9 -13.04 -12.93 -22.01
N GLY A 10 -14.05 -13.80 -21.96
CA GLY A 10 -14.13 -14.88 -20.96
C GLY A 10 -12.99 -15.89 -21.05
N GLY A 11 -12.57 -16.25 -22.26
CA GLY A 11 -11.43 -17.15 -22.47
C GLY A 11 -10.10 -16.55 -22.04
N ARG A 12 -9.94 -15.22 -22.16
CA ARG A 12 -8.71 -14.51 -21.77
C ARG A 12 -8.55 -14.43 -20.24
N ILE A 13 -9.64 -14.20 -19.50
CA ILE A 13 -9.64 -14.19 -18.03
C ILE A 13 -9.28 -15.59 -17.49
N GLN A 14 -9.85 -16.65 -18.07
CA GLN A 14 -9.58 -18.02 -17.66
C GLN A 14 -8.12 -18.42 -17.93
N GLN A 15 -7.58 -18.05 -19.09
CA GLN A 15 -6.18 -18.30 -19.45
C GLN A 15 -5.20 -17.61 -18.49
N LEU A 16 -5.43 -16.32 -18.22
CA LEU A 16 -4.63 -15.54 -17.27
C LEU A 16 -4.70 -16.11 -15.85
N GLY A 17 -5.87 -16.61 -15.41
CA GLY A 17 -6.02 -17.27 -14.11
C GLY A 17 -5.19 -18.55 -13.99
N ILE A 18 -5.11 -19.35 -15.05
CA ILE A 18 -4.31 -20.59 -15.10
C ILE A 18 -2.81 -20.26 -15.08
N GLU A 19 -2.38 -19.28 -15.90
CA GLU A 19 -0.99 -18.81 -15.92
C GLU A 19 -0.57 -18.27 -14.54
N MET A 20 -1.44 -17.49 -13.90
CA MET A 20 -1.19 -16.97 -12.55
C MET A 20 -1.04 -18.08 -11.51
N HIS A 21 -1.91 -19.10 -11.54
CA HIS A 21 -1.82 -20.25 -10.65
C HIS A 21 -0.52 -21.05 -10.87
N GLN A 22 -0.12 -21.25 -12.12
CA GLN A 22 1.13 -21.94 -12.46
C GLN A 22 2.38 -21.14 -12.05
N LEU A 23 2.36 -19.82 -12.21
CA LEU A 23 3.43 -18.92 -11.78
C LEU A 23 3.51 -18.81 -10.25
N GLY A 24 2.36 -18.80 -9.55
CA GLY A 24 2.28 -18.82 -8.09
C GLY A 24 2.91 -20.07 -7.46
N LEU A 25 2.86 -21.22 -8.16
CA LEU A 25 3.51 -22.46 -7.75
C LEU A 25 5.03 -22.49 -7.99
N ARG A 26 5.62 -21.49 -8.67
CA ARG A 26 7.03 -21.45 -9.09
C ARG A 26 7.90 -20.36 -8.43
N VAL A 27 7.33 -19.51 -7.56
CA VAL A 27 7.94 -18.45 -6.72
C VAL A 27 9.32 -17.90 -7.17
N ASN A 28 9.32 -16.76 -7.87
CA ASN A 28 10.11 -15.54 -7.53
C ASN A 28 9.98 -14.41 -8.57
N ILE A 29 8.78 -14.16 -9.10
CA ILE A 29 8.55 -12.97 -9.94
C ILE A 29 7.34 -12.23 -9.40
N THR A 30 7.55 -11.50 -8.29
CA THR A 30 6.51 -10.67 -7.69
C THR A 30 6.01 -9.64 -8.70
N GLU A 31 6.87 -8.99 -9.48
CA GLU A 31 6.44 -7.91 -10.39
C GLU A 31 5.50 -8.39 -11.51
N GLU A 32 5.85 -9.46 -12.23
CA GLU A 32 4.99 -10.03 -13.27
C GLU A 32 3.67 -10.54 -12.69
N LEU A 33 3.73 -11.26 -11.56
CA LEU A 33 2.52 -11.69 -10.85
C LEU A 33 1.69 -10.51 -10.37
N CYS A 34 2.34 -9.43 -9.93
CA CYS A 34 1.67 -8.20 -9.50
C CYS A 34 0.93 -7.56 -10.67
N ASN A 35 1.63 -7.41 -11.79
CA ASN A 35 1.10 -6.80 -13.01
C ASN A 35 -0.02 -7.66 -13.63
N LEU A 36 0.10 -8.97 -13.58
CA LEU A 36 -0.91 -9.90 -14.09
C LEU A 36 -2.17 -9.90 -13.21
N ALA A 37 -2.02 -9.86 -11.88
CA ALA A 37 -3.13 -9.68 -10.95
C ALA A 37 -3.81 -8.30 -11.10
N GLY A 38 -3.04 -7.25 -11.42
CA GLY A 38 -3.56 -5.92 -11.78
C GLY A 38 -4.37 -5.96 -13.09
N THR A 39 -3.81 -6.57 -14.13
CA THR A 39 -4.45 -6.75 -15.44
C THR A 39 -5.76 -7.50 -15.33
N LEU A 40 -5.80 -8.58 -14.54
CA LEU A 40 -7.03 -9.31 -14.25
C LEU A 40 -8.06 -8.44 -13.52
N GLY A 41 -7.64 -7.67 -12.51
CA GLY A 41 -8.54 -6.73 -11.82
C GLY A 41 -9.19 -5.72 -12.78
N SER A 42 -8.39 -5.12 -13.66
CA SER A 42 -8.87 -4.17 -14.67
C SER A 42 -9.80 -4.81 -15.71
N LEU A 43 -9.47 -6.02 -16.19
CA LEU A 43 -10.33 -6.77 -17.12
C LEU A 43 -11.68 -7.13 -16.50
N LEU A 44 -11.69 -7.47 -15.21
CA LEU A 44 -12.93 -7.75 -14.48
C LEU A 44 -13.77 -6.49 -14.27
N ALA A 45 -13.14 -5.34 -14.01
CA ALA A 45 -13.84 -4.06 -13.92
C ALA A 45 -14.44 -3.63 -15.27
N GLN A 46 -13.72 -3.84 -16.39
CA GLN A 46 -14.22 -3.51 -17.74
C GLN A 46 -15.36 -4.42 -18.22
N GLY A 47 -15.46 -5.64 -17.69
CA GLY A 47 -16.61 -6.52 -17.90
C GLY A 47 -17.91 -6.01 -17.27
N SER A 48 -17.81 -5.06 -16.32
CA SER A 48 -18.95 -4.42 -15.67
C SER A 48 -19.49 -3.21 -16.45
N ASP A 49 -18.68 -2.56 -17.28
CA ASP A 49 -19.06 -1.36 -18.06
C ASP A 49 -19.45 -1.69 -19.53
N GLY A 50 -19.47 -2.98 -19.89
CA GLY A 50 -19.69 -3.46 -21.25
C GLY A 50 -21.16 -3.65 -21.65
N ALA A 51 -22.01 -2.64 -21.46
CA ALA A 51 -23.37 -2.66 -22.03
C ALA A 51 -23.84 -1.25 -22.45
N ALA A 52 -23.18 -0.68 -23.46
CA ALA A 52 -23.73 0.46 -24.18
C ALA A 52 -23.44 0.37 -25.67
N LEU A 53 -24.33 -0.27 -26.43
CA LEU A 53 -24.51 -0.01 -27.86
C LEU A 53 -25.99 -0.19 -28.30
N CYS A 54 -26.59 0.97 -28.61
CA CYS A 54 -27.62 1.26 -29.63
C CYS A 54 -29.06 0.69 -29.53
N GLY A 55 -30.03 1.58 -29.24
CA GLY A 55 -31.01 2.04 -30.24
C GLY A 55 -32.48 1.61 -30.16
N ALA A 56 -33.35 2.62 -29.95
CA ALA A 56 -34.75 2.81 -30.42
C ALA A 56 -35.96 2.31 -29.59
N GLU A 57 -36.71 3.31 -29.10
CA GLU A 57 -38.17 3.47 -28.93
C GLU A 57 -39.04 2.37 -28.26
N GLY A 58 -39.75 2.78 -27.20
CA GLY A 58 -41.07 2.25 -26.86
C GLY A 58 -41.32 1.87 -25.39
N ALA A 59 -42.08 2.73 -24.71
CA ALA A 59 -43.02 2.47 -23.61
C ALA A 59 -42.56 1.72 -22.33
N ASP A 60 -42.63 2.47 -21.22
CA ASP A 60 -43.22 2.14 -19.92
C ASP A 60 -43.05 0.71 -19.37
N ASN A 61 -42.12 0.51 -18.43
CA ASN A 61 -42.40 -0.16 -17.15
C ASN A 61 -41.21 -0.11 -16.18
N GLU A 62 -41.55 0.05 -14.90
CA GLU A 62 -40.65 -0.11 -13.75
C GLU A 62 -39.95 -1.47 -13.76
N GLY A 63 -38.64 -1.50 -13.52
CA GLY A 63 -37.92 -2.77 -13.48
C GLY A 63 -36.42 -2.68 -13.27
N ARG A 64 -36.02 -2.54 -12.00
CA ARG A 64 -34.78 -3.05 -11.37
C ARG A 64 -33.44 -2.71 -12.05
N GLU A 65 -32.68 -1.84 -11.39
CA GLU A 65 -31.22 -1.81 -11.45
C GLU A 65 -30.66 -3.24 -11.40
N ALA A 66 -30.13 -3.72 -12.52
CA ALA A 66 -29.31 -4.91 -12.56
C ALA A 66 -27.91 -4.49 -12.09
N ASP A 67 -27.72 -4.58 -10.78
CA ASP A 67 -26.42 -4.61 -10.13
C ASP A 67 -25.51 -5.57 -10.91
N GLY A 68 -24.33 -5.11 -11.31
CA GLY A 68 -23.29 -5.94 -11.92
C GLY A 68 -22.75 -6.94 -10.88
N ILE A 69 -23.51 -8.00 -10.63
CA ILE A 69 -23.14 -9.06 -9.70
C ILE A 69 -21.97 -9.84 -10.32
N MET A 70 -20.76 -9.54 -9.88
CA MET A 70 -19.62 -10.45 -10.02
C MET A 70 -20.05 -11.84 -9.54
N ALA A 71 -19.91 -12.86 -10.40
CA ALA A 71 -20.16 -14.24 -9.98
C ALA A 71 -19.31 -14.52 -8.73
N PRO A 72 -19.91 -14.83 -7.55
CA PRO A 72 -19.21 -14.83 -6.26
C PRO A 72 -17.91 -15.65 -6.27
N GLY A 73 -17.89 -16.78 -6.98
CA GLY A 73 -16.72 -17.64 -7.08
C GLY A 73 -15.50 -17.03 -7.79
N LEU A 74 -15.68 -16.05 -8.69
CA LEU A 74 -14.57 -15.42 -9.41
C LEU A 74 -13.89 -14.35 -8.55
N ALA A 75 -14.67 -13.57 -7.79
CA ALA A 75 -14.14 -12.59 -6.85
C ALA A 75 -13.32 -13.28 -5.74
N ASP A 76 -13.84 -14.39 -5.20
CA ASP A 76 -13.15 -15.20 -4.20
C ASP A 76 -11.85 -15.81 -4.74
N THR A 77 -11.85 -16.25 -6.00
CA THR A 77 -10.65 -16.78 -6.66
C THR A 77 -9.59 -15.70 -6.82
N VAL A 78 -9.97 -14.51 -7.29
CA VAL A 78 -9.05 -13.37 -7.45
C VAL A 78 -8.49 -12.93 -6.09
N LEU A 79 -9.34 -12.85 -5.07
CA LEU A 79 -8.92 -12.52 -3.71
C LEU A 79 -7.99 -13.58 -3.13
N GLY A 80 -8.30 -14.86 -3.35
CA GLY A 80 -7.46 -15.99 -2.94
C GLY A 80 -6.08 -15.94 -3.59
N ILE A 81 -6.02 -15.62 -4.88
CA ILE A 81 -4.75 -15.51 -5.60
C ILE A 81 -3.98 -14.25 -5.19
N ARG A 82 -4.66 -13.11 -4.99
CA ARG A 82 -4.04 -11.92 -4.38
C ARG A 82 -3.42 -12.26 -3.04
N ARG A 83 -4.13 -12.98 -2.17
CA ARG A 83 -3.62 -13.40 -0.86
C ARG A 83 -2.41 -14.33 -0.97
N LEU A 84 -2.39 -15.23 -1.96
CA LEU A 84 -1.25 -16.10 -2.22
C LEU A 84 -0.01 -15.33 -2.69
N ILE A 85 -0.20 -14.30 -3.54
CA ILE A 85 0.88 -13.50 -4.12
C ILE A 85 1.39 -12.45 -3.12
N TYR A 86 0.48 -11.65 -2.57
CA TYR A 86 0.77 -10.43 -1.83
C TYR A 86 0.70 -10.60 -0.31
N GLY A 87 0.06 -11.67 0.18
CA GLY A 87 -0.33 -11.78 1.57
C GLY A 87 -1.65 -11.06 1.87
N GLN A 88 -1.92 -10.86 3.17
CA GLN A 88 -3.15 -10.24 3.63
C GLN A 88 -3.07 -8.71 3.51
N GLU A 89 -4.07 -8.11 2.90
CA GLU A 89 -4.22 -6.65 2.90
C GLU A 89 -4.54 -6.15 4.30
N ALA A 90 -3.85 -5.09 4.73
CA ALA A 90 -4.11 -4.44 6.01
C ALA A 90 -5.23 -3.39 5.90
N THR A 91 -6.46 -3.83 5.58
CA THR A 91 -7.62 -2.94 5.36
C THR A 91 -7.96 -2.03 6.55
N ASP A 92 -7.78 -2.56 7.76
CA ASP A 92 -8.06 -1.82 9.00
C ASP A 92 -6.85 -1.03 9.53
N LEU A 93 -5.83 -0.79 8.69
CA LEU A 93 -4.63 -0.08 9.11
C LEU A 93 -4.93 1.40 9.35
N VAL A 94 -4.78 1.87 10.58
CA VAL A 94 -4.94 3.28 10.97
C VAL A 94 -3.79 3.74 11.86
N LEU A 95 -3.53 5.05 11.86
CA LEU A 95 -2.53 5.71 12.70
C LEU A 95 -2.90 5.64 14.18
N ASP A 96 -1.90 5.47 15.03
CA ASP A 96 -2.03 5.53 16.48
C ASP A 96 -1.71 6.92 17.01
N ILE A 97 -2.74 7.60 17.53
CA ILE A 97 -2.63 8.93 18.13
C ILE A 97 -1.77 8.94 19.41
N ASN A 98 -1.63 7.80 20.08
CA ASN A 98 -0.80 7.67 21.28
C ASN A 98 0.69 7.65 20.95
N THR A 99 1.04 7.27 19.72
CA THR A 99 2.43 7.29 19.22
C THR A 99 2.77 8.60 18.51
N ALA A 100 1.77 9.29 17.95
CA ALA A 100 1.94 10.47 17.11
C ALA A 100 2.62 11.63 17.86
N HIS A 101 3.67 12.21 17.30
CA HIS A 101 4.26 13.42 17.87
C HIS A 101 3.23 14.57 17.95
N ASN A 102 3.37 15.51 18.90
CA ASN A 102 2.46 16.65 19.08
C ASN A 102 2.38 17.63 17.90
N ARG A 103 3.17 17.41 16.86
CA ARG A 103 3.16 18.18 15.60
C ARG A 103 2.72 17.35 14.40
N VAL A 104 2.20 16.15 14.63
CA VAL A 104 1.57 15.32 13.61
C VAL A 104 0.07 15.46 13.78
N SER A 105 -0.57 16.14 12.84
CA SER A 105 -2.03 16.15 12.76
C SER A 105 -2.50 14.85 12.16
N VAL A 106 -3.35 14.13 12.90
CA VAL A 106 -4.00 12.89 12.46
C VAL A 106 -5.44 13.22 12.07
N SER A 107 -5.87 12.81 10.88
CA SER A 107 -7.25 13.00 10.40
C SER A 107 -8.28 12.24 11.26
N GLY A 108 -9.56 12.62 11.17
CA GLY A 108 -10.63 11.99 11.96
C GLY A 108 -10.80 10.49 11.70
N ASP A 109 -10.57 10.05 10.47
CA ASP A 109 -10.55 8.63 10.07
C ASP A 109 -9.24 7.90 10.46
N ARG A 110 -8.26 8.64 11.00
CA ARG A 110 -6.91 8.19 11.35
C ARG A 110 -6.13 7.56 10.18
N LYS A 111 -6.50 7.87 8.94
CA LYS A 111 -5.80 7.38 7.74
C LYS A 111 -4.76 8.38 7.22
N SER A 112 -4.77 9.64 7.66
CA SER A 112 -3.84 10.66 7.17
C SER A 112 -3.01 11.29 8.29
N ALA A 113 -1.74 11.53 8.00
CA ALA A 113 -0.81 12.28 8.83
C ALA A 113 -0.27 13.49 8.07
N SER A 114 -0.26 14.66 8.71
CA SER A 114 0.36 15.88 8.18
C SER A 114 1.11 16.64 9.26
N TYR A 115 2.05 17.50 8.87
CA TYR A 115 2.77 18.32 9.83
C TYR A 115 1.93 19.53 10.27
N SER A 116 1.80 19.72 11.58
CA SER A 116 1.17 20.88 12.19
C SER A 116 2.21 21.91 12.63
N LEU A 117 2.00 23.18 12.26
CA LEU A 117 2.83 24.31 12.69
C LEU A 117 2.66 24.62 14.19
N THR A 118 1.51 24.26 14.76
CA THR A 118 1.20 24.40 16.18
C THR A 118 1.14 23.05 16.86
N GLU A 119 1.46 23.01 18.15
CA GLU A 119 1.37 21.77 18.93
C GLU A 119 -0.10 21.43 19.25
N LEU A 120 -0.45 20.17 19.05
CA LEU A 120 -1.81 19.65 19.16
C LEU A 120 -2.16 19.18 20.57
N HIS A 121 -1.20 19.21 21.50
CA HIS A 121 -1.40 18.90 22.92
C HIS A 121 -2.16 17.60 23.19
N TYR A 122 -1.79 16.53 22.48
CA TYR A 122 -2.36 15.21 22.73
C TYR A 122 -2.13 14.75 24.19
N PRO A 123 -2.99 13.88 24.74
CA PRO A 123 -2.78 13.31 26.07
C PRO A 123 -1.39 12.67 26.20
N GLN A 124 -0.80 12.75 27.40
CA GLN A 124 0.53 12.16 27.62
C GLN A 124 0.49 10.64 27.41
N SER A 125 1.49 10.12 26.70
CA SER A 125 1.65 8.70 26.40
C SER A 125 3.14 8.35 26.37
N PRO A 126 3.58 7.26 27.02
CA PRO A 126 4.99 6.83 26.97
C PRO A 126 5.42 6.38 25.57
N GLU A 127 4.48 6.03 24.70
CA GLU A 127 4.76 5.60 23.33
C GLU A 127 4.89 6.76 22.34
N ARG A 128 4.60 7.99 22.80
CA ARG A 128 4.59 9.19 21.96
C ARG A 128 5.99 9.58 21.53
N PHE A 129 6.20 9.76 20.23
CA PHE A 129 7.42 10.39 19.73
C PHE A 129 7.51 11.84 20.25
N GLN A 130 8.68 12.20 20.80
CA GLN A 130 8.92 13.47 21.49
C GLN A 130 9.78 14.44 20.69
N LEU A 131 10.61 13.94 19.76
CA LEU A 131 11.57 14.78 19.01
C LEU A 131 11.19 15.03 17.56
N TYR A 132 10.64 14.02 16.87
CA TYR A 132 10.39 14.09 15.44
C TYR A 132 8.92 13.81 15.12
N ALA A 133 8.41 14.49 14.09
CA ALA A 133 7.03 14.39 13.62
C ALA A 133 6.75 13.02 12.98
N GLN A 134 6.51 12.02 13.84
CA GLN A 134 6.34 10.62 13.47
C GLN A 134 5.09 10.03 14.13
N ALA A 135 4.58 8.96 13.53
CA ALA A 135 3.53 8.12 14.09
C ALA A 135 3.73 6.67 13.64
N LEU A 136 3.17 5.73 14.41
CA LEU A 136 3.05 4.33 14.03
C LEU A 136 1.58 3.98 13.74
N SER A 137 1.36 2.82 13.12
CA SER A 137 0.05 2.20 13.06
C SER A 137 -0.42 1.70 14.43
N SER A 138 -1.73 1.64 14.63
CA SER A 138 -2.38 1.09 15.83
C SER A 138 -2.21 -0.43 16.00
N ARG A 139 -2.13 -1.17 14.90
CA ARG A 139 -1.81 -2.61 14.90
C ARG A 139 -0.38 -2.86 14.44
N SER A 140 0.18 -3.97 14.91
CA SER A 140 1.44 -4.54 14.43
C SER A 140 1.22 -5.82 13.64
N PHE A 141 2.28 -6.28 12.99
CA PHE A 141 2.34 -7.50 12.20
C PHE A 141 3.38 -8.44 12.84
N PRO A 142 2.95 -9.43 13.65
CA PRO A 142 3.86 -10.32 14.36
C PRO A 142 4.39 -11.49 13.52
N SER A 143 3.72 -11.80 12.41
CA SER A 143 3.98 -12.95 11.55
C SER A 143 3.23 -12.81 10.24
N GLY A 144 3.56 -13.64 9.26
CA GLY A 144 2.87 -13.77 7.99
C GLY A 144 3.26 -12.72 6.95
N ARG A 145 2.55 -12.80 5.84
CA ARG A 145 2.68 -11.87 4.71
C ARG A 145 1.56 -10.84 4.75
N HIS A 146 1.93 -9.57 4.76
CA HIS A 146 1.00 -8.44 4.81
C HIS A 146 1.38 -7.38 3.80
N TYR A 147 0.40 -6.65 3.31
CA TYR A 147 0.66 -5.44 2.54
C TYR A 147 -0.26 -4.31 2.89
N TRP A 148 0.22 -3.10 2.70
CA TRP A 148 -0.56 -1.87 2.82
C TRP A 148 -0.12 -0.86 1.79
N VAL A 149 -1.03 0.05 1.45
CA VAL A 149 -0.80 1.07 0.43
C VAL A 149 -0.86 2.44 1.07
N VAL A 150 0.09 3.28 0.69
CA VAL A 150 0.17 4.67 1.13
C VAL A 150 0.30 5.58 -0.08
N GLU A 151 -0.18 6.80 0.06
CA GLU A 151 -0.03 7.87 -0.91
C GLU A 151 0.60 9.08 -0.23
N GLY A 152 1.74 9.52 -0.75
CA GLY A 152 2.42 10.72 -0.29
C GLY A 152 2.03 11.98 -1.07
N SER A 153 2.21 13.15 -0.48
CA SER A 153 2.05 14.45 -1.13
C SER A 153 3.07 14.67 -2.27
N GLU A 154 2.70 15.51 -3.25
CA GLU A 154 3.58 15.93 -4.37
C GLU A 154 4.74 16.80 -3.93
N SER A 155 4.52 17.56 -2.88
CA SER A 155 5.49 18.48 -2.31
C SER A 155 5.75 18.10 -0.85
N GLY A 156 6.90 18.54 -0.36
CA GLY A 156 7.34 18.27 0.99
C GLY A 156 8.07 16.94 1.17
N ASN A 157 8.62 16.77 2.36
CA ASN A 157 9.45 15.64 2.73
C ASN A 157 8.64 14.68 3.58
N TRP A 158 8.64 13.39 3.23
CA TRP A 158 7.91 12.39 3.99
C TRP A 158 8.65 11.06 3.99
N GLY A 159 8.36 10.23 4.98
CA GLY A 159 8.96 8.90 5.15
C GLY A 159 7.90 7.87 5.49
N VAL A 160 7.98 6.70 4.87
CA VAL A 160 7.08 5.57 5.10
C VAL A 160 7.88 4.29 5.23
N GLY A 161 7.44 3.37 6.08
CA GLY A 161 8.09 2.08 6.20
C GLY A 161 7.57 1.28 7.37
N ALA A 162 8.48 0.61 8.08
CA ALA A 162 8.13 -0.21 9.22
C ALA A 162 9.12 -0.02 10.38
N ALA A 163 8.64 -0.18 11.61
CA ALA A 163 9.45 -0.07 12.81
C ALA A 163 8.98 -1.05 13.89
N TYR A 164 9.90 -1.49 14.73
CA TYR A 164 9.56 -2.17 15.98
C TYR A 164 8.91 -1.22 16.98
N PRO A 165 8.05 -1.73 17.88
CA PRO A 165 7.49 -0.93 18.97
C PRO A 165 8.58 -0.41 19.92
N SER A 166 9.71 -1.11 20.03
CA SER A 166 10.86 -0.73 20.86
C SER A 166 11.68 0.45 20.32
N ILE A 167 11.32 1.03 19.17
CA ILE A 167 11.98 2.23 18.63
C ILE A 167 11.98 3.36 19.66
N GLU A 168 13.11 4.05 19.77
CA GLU A 168 13.30 5.16 20.69
C GLU A 168 12.30 6.28 20.40
N ARG A 169 11.73 6.88 21.45
CA ARG A 169 10.68 7.91 21.32
C ARG A 169 11.18 9.34 21.46
N GLY A 170 12.25 9.58 22.21
CA GLY A 170 12.71 10.94 22.51
C GLY A 170 14.20 11.12 22.80
N VAL A 171 15.00 10.05 22.74
CA VAL A 171 16.44 10.09 23.03
C VAL A 171 17.19 9.37 21.90
N GLY A 172 18.35 9.87 21.50
CA GLY A 172 19.19 9.23 20.49
C GLY A 172 18.59 9.26 19.08
N GLN A 173 18.79 8.19 18.30
CA GLN A 173 18.35 8.08 16.90
C GLN A 173 16.91 7.56 16.79
N SER A 174 15.94 8.38 17.21
CA SER A 174 14.50 8.03 17.19
C SER A 174 13.82 8.16 15.81
N VAL A 175 14.52 8.67 14.80
CA VAL A 175 13.96 8.83 13.44
C VAL A 175 13.87 7.48 12.75
N ILE A 176 12.76 7.18 12.10
CA ILE A 176 12.57 5.98 11.30
C ILE A 176 13.67 5.87 10.22
N GLY A 177 14.31 4.71 10.15
CA GLY A 177 15.48 4.43 9.29
C GLY A 177 16.83 4.78 9.92
N ASN A 178 16.90 5.68 10.91
CA ASN A 178 18.19 6.07 11.53
C ASN A 178 18.63 5.15 12.68
N ASN A 179 17.98 3.99 12.83
CA ASN A 179 18.32 2.99 13.85
C ASN A 179 18.14 1.58 13.27
N LYS A 180 18.55 0.57 14.05
CA LYS A 180 18.43 -0.85 13.68
C LYS A 180 17.01 -1.42 13.82
N LYS A 181 16.09 -0.63 14.37
CA LYS A 181 14.72 -1.04 14.70
C LYS A 181 13.71 -0.58 13.66
N SER A 182 14.15 0.03 12.56
CA SER A 182 13.27 0.58 11.54
C SER A 182 13.89 0.61 10.15
N TRP A 183 13.01 0.61 9.16
CA TRP A 183 13.31 0.62 7.73
C TRP A 183 12.39 1.63 7.06
N CYS A 184 12.94 2.52 6.25
CA CYS A 184 12.22 3.67 5.73
C CYS A 184 12.51 3.87 4.23
N LEU A 185 11.45 4.11 3.45
CA LEU A 185 11.52 4.81 2.18
C LEU A 185 11.25 6.29 2.45
N TYR A 186 12.22 7.14 2.11
CA TYR A 186 12.21 8.56 2.39
C TYR A 186 12.19 9.34 1.09
N ARG A 187 11.28 10.32 1.02
CA ARG A 187 11.17 11.29 -0.07
C ARG A 187 11.60 12.67 0.43
N TRP A 188 12.38 13.38 -0.37
CA TRP A 188 12.69 14.78 -0.12
C TRP A 188 12.80 15.62 -1.40
N PHE A 189 12.70 16.94 -1.22
CA PHE A 189 12.69 17.93 -2.32
C PHE A 189 11.65 17.59 -3.41
N ILE A 190 11.95 17.92 -4.67
CA ILE A 190 11.15 17.56 -5.84
C ILE A 190 11.57 16.15 -6.28
N ASN A 191 10.90 15.13 -5.73
CA ASN A 191 10.97 13.74 -6.15
C ASN A 191 12.33 13.03 -5.99
N ARG A 192 13.14 13.35 -4.96
CA ARG A 192 14.26 12.48 -4.59
C ARG A 192 13.80 11.43 -3.59
N TYR A 193 14.26 10.19 -3.79
CA TYR A 193 13.91 9.06 -2.96
C TYR A 193 15.16 8.28 -2.55
N ALA A 194 15.12 7.77 -1.32
CA ALA A 194 16.17 6.94 -0.74
C ALA A 194 15.52 5.94 0.20
N VAL A 195 16.24 4.86 0.43
CA VAL A 195 15.93 3.93 1.50
C VAL A 195 16.95 4.09 2.61
N ILE A 196 16.46 3.97 3.85
CA ILE A 196 17.23 4.24 5.05
C ILE A 196 17.00 3.12 6.06
N HIS A 197 18.11 2.57 6.58
CA HIS A 197 18.13 1.63 7.69
C HIS A 197 19.48 1.74 8.42
N ASP A 198 19.49 1.69 9.75
CA ASP A 198 20.71 1.82 10.57
C ASP A 198 21.54 3.06 10.20
N SER A 199 20.85 4.19 9.95
CA SER A 199 21.46 5.45 9.48
C SER A 199 22.20 5.36 8.14
N LYS A 200 22.06 4.25 7.39
CA LYS A 200 22.64 4.11 6.06
C LYS A 200 21.62 4.53 5.02
N TRP A 201 21.99 5.56 4.24
CA TRP A 201 21.17 6.11 3.19
C TRP A 201 21.60 5.52 1.84
N THR A 202 20.64 4.99 1.09
CA THR A 202 20.85 4.53 -0.28
C THR A 202 19.84 5.23 -1.18
N GLN A 203 20.30 6.13 -2.03
CA GLN A 203 19.43 6.80 -2.99
C GLN A 203 18.90 5.79 -4.01
N LEU A 204 17.61 5.89 -4.36
CA LEU A 204 17.05 5.06 -5.41
C LEU A 204 17.65 5.41 -6.78
N PRO A 205 17.89 4.41 -7.65
CA PRO A 205 18.47 4.63 -8.97
C PRO A 205 17.53 5.38 -9.92
N HIS A 206 16.23 5.29 -9.67
CA HIS A 206 15.18 5.91 -10.47
C HIS A 206 14.23 6.69 -9.57
N VAL A 207 13.66 7.75 -10.14
CA VAL A 207 12.61 8.54 -9.50
C VAL A 207 11.27 7.85 -9.76
N PRO A 208 10.52 7.46 -8.72
CA PRO A 208 9.19 6.92 -8.87
C PRO A 208 8.27 7.83 -9.69
N SER A 209 7.47 7.25 -10.58
CA SER A 209 6.58 8.02 -11.47
C SER A 209 5.24 8.37 -10.83
N CYS A 210 4.88 7.70 -9.74
CA CYS A 210 3.69 7.98 -8.95
C CYS A 210 4.02 8.04 -7.45
N ARG A 211 3.04 8.47 -6.66
CA ARG A 211 3.18 8.66 -5.20
C ARG A 211 2.52 7.57 -4.39
N ARG A 212 1.88 6.63 -5.07
CA ARG A 212 1.24 5.48 -4.45
C ARG A 212 2.30 4.41 -4.26
N ILE A 213 2.68 4.22 -3.01
CA ILE A 213 3.69 3.25 -2.61
C ILE A 213 2.97 2.10 -1.93
N GLY A 214 3.18 0.88 -2.40
CA GLY A 214 2.79 -0.30 -1.65
C GLY A 214 3.98 -0.86 -0.89
N ILE A 215 3.71 -1.30 0.34
CA ILE A 215 4.70 -1.84 1.26
C ILE A 215 4.30 -3.28 1.56
N TRP A 216 5.20 -4.20 1.27
CA TRP A 216 5.02 -5.64 1.45
C TRP A 216 5.95 -6.16 2.53
N LEU A 217 5.36 -6.79 3.52
CA LEU A 217 6.05 -7.51 4.57
C LEU A 217 5.89 -9.01 4.35
N ASP A 218 7.00 -9.72 4.27
CA ASP A 218 7.06 -11.17 4.48
C ASP A 218 7.88 -11.40 5.74
N TYR A 219 7.19 -11.62 6.86
CA TYR A 219 7.82 -11.64 8.17
C TYR A 219 8.76 -12.82 8.32
N GLU A 220 8.31 -14.02 7.97
CA GLU A 220 9.09 -15.26 8.09
C GLU A 220 10.26 -15.30 7.11
N ALA A 221 10.09 -14.78 5.88
CA ALA A 221 11.21 -14.67 4.94
C ALA A 221 12.16 -13.50 5.26
N GLY A 222 11.79 -12.64 6.22
CA GLY A 222 12.61 -11.51 6.61
C GLY A 222 12.70 -10.42 5.55
N ARG A 223 11.62 -10.17 4.78
CA ARG A 223 11.62 -9.23 3.66
C ARG A 223 10.65 -8.08 3.88
N LEU A 224 11.13 -6.86 3.71
CA LEU A 224 10.29 -5.65 3.61
C LEU A 224 10.55 -4.98 2.26
N SER A 225 9.55 -4.97 1.39
CA SER A 225 9.68 -4.52 0.01
C SER A 225 8.79 -3.31 -0.27
N PHE A 226 9.32 -2.34 -1.01
CA PHE A 226 8.64 -1.13 -1.43
C PHE A 226 8.42 -1.19 -2.93
N TYR A 227 7.22 -0.86 -3.38
CA TYR A 227 6.87 -0.82 -4.80
C TYR A 227 6.19 0.51 -5.12
N GLU A 228 6.50 1.07 -6.30
CA GLU A 228 5.62 2.07 -6.90
C GLU A 228 4.45 1.36 -7.57
N LEU A 229 3.24 1.80 -7.26
CA LEU A 229 2.00 1.29 -7.85
C LEU A 229 1.66 2.10 -9.10
N SER A 230 2.60 2.07 -10.04
CA SER A 230 2.45 2.56 -11.42
C SER A 230 1.97 1.41 -12.32
N GLU A 231 1.77 1.70 -13.60
CA GLU A 231 1.49 0.68 -14.62
C GLU A 231 2.64 0.67 -15.64
N PRO A 232 3.51 -0.36 -15.65
CA PRO A 232 3.53 -1.53 -14.75
C PRO A 232 4.05 -1.20 -13.34
N ILE A 233 3.62 -1.97 -12.34
CA ILE A 233 4.12 -1.94 -10.95
C ILE A 233 5.61 -2.24 -10.96
N ARG A 234 6.40 -1.46 -10.22
CA ARG A 234 7.86 -1.64 -10.12
C ARG A 234 8.33 -1.69 -8.68
N ARG A 235 9.23 -2.62 -8.37
CA ARG A 235 9.88 -2.65 -7.08
C ARG A 235 10.92 -1.53 -6.98
N LEU A 236 10.81 -0.76 -5.92
CA LEU A 236 11.77 0.28 -5.57
C LEU A 236 12.95 -0.29 -4.78
N HIS A 237 12.66 -1.12 -3.77
CA HIS A 237 13.68 -1.70 -2.91
C HIS A 237 13.15 -2.90 -2.11
N THR A 238 14.04 -3.78 -1.66
CA THR A 238 13.75 -4.81 -0.66
C THR A 238 14.84 -4.80 0.40
N PHE A 239 14.45 -4.56 1.64
CA PHE A 239 15.30 -4.89 2.79
C PHE A 239 15.18 -6.37 3.11
N THR A 240 16.30 -6.97 3.51
CA THR A 240 16.36 -8.31 4.09
C THR A 240 16.88 -8.22 5.52
N ALA A 241 16.13 -8.74 6.48
CA ALA A 241 16.47 -8.70 7.89
C ALA A 241 15.79 -9.87 8.64
N SER A 242 16.41 -10.36 9.71
CA SER A 242 15.74 -11.28 10.63
C SER A 242 14.91 -10.47 11.62
N PHE A 243 13.59 -10.43 11.44
CA PHE A 243 12.73 -9.67 12.33
C PHE A 243 12.63 -10.32 13.72
N THR A 244 12.73 -9.52 14.77
CA THR A 244 12.80 -9.97 16.18
C THR A 244 11.63 -9.49 17.02
N GLU A 245 10.86 -8.53 16.52
CA GLU A 245 9.66 -8.00 17.15
C GLU A 245 8.55 -7.83 16.09
N PRO A 246 7.27 -7.74 16.49
CA PRO A 246 6.21 -7.34 15.57
C PRO A 246 6.51 -5.99 14.94
N LEU A 247 6.18 -5.82 13.66
CA LEU A 247 6.41 -4.56 12.95
C LEU A 247 5.13 -3.71 12.95
N HIS A 248 5.27 -2.43 13.24
CA HIS A 248 4.24 -1.43 12.92
C HIS A 248 4.57 -0.77 11.58
N ALA A 249 3.55 -0.36 10.84
CA ALA A 249 3.74 0.64 9.78
C ALA A 249 4.18 1.96 10.43
N ALA A 250 5.15 2.62 9.83
CA ALA A 250 5.80 3.79 10.40
C ALA A 250 5.80 4.96 9.42
N PHE A 251 5.53 6.15 9.93
CA PHE A 251 5.26 7.35 9.14
C PHE A 251 6.01 8.55 9.71
N TRP A 252 6.61 9.36 8.84
CA TRP A 252 7.27 10.62 9.18
C TRP A 252 6.82 11.72 8.22
N VAL A 253 6.56 12.92 8.74
CA VAL A 253 6.16 14.10 7.94
C VAL A 253 7.07 15.29 8.23
N GLY A 254 7.53 15.95 7.18
CA GLY A 254 8.44 17.09 7.26
C GLY A 254 7.77 18.41 7.63
N ARG A 255 8.56 19.34 8.19
CA ARG A 255 8.10 20.66 8.66
C ARG A 255 7.73 21.65 7.55
N ASP A 256 7.93 21.30 6.29
CA ASP A 256 7.71 22.20 5.14
C ASP A 256 6.23 22.57 4.88
N GLY A 257 5.28 22.05 5.67
CA GLY A 257 3.86 22.41 5.61
C GLY A 257 3.11 21.80 4.42
N ALA A 258 3.80 21.11 3.52
CA ALA A 258 3.22 20.43 2.37
C ALA A 258 3.19 18.89 2.53
N SER A 259 3.90 18.38 3.53
CA SER A 259 4.06 16.95 3.79
C SER A 259 2.78 16.32 4.32
N VAL A 260 2.18 15.44 3.51
CA VAL A 260 1.02 14.62 3.88
C VAL A 260 1.28 13.17 3.46
N ILE A 261 0.92 12.22 4.33
CA ILE A 261 0.84 10.80 3.99
C ILE A 261 -0.58 10.34 4.28
N ARG A 262 -1.16 9.57 3.35
CA ARG A 262 -2.47 8.91 3.51
C ARG A 262 -2.34 7.40 3.33
N ILE A 263 -2.92 6.64 4.24
CA ILE A 263 -3.13 5.19 4.13
C ILE A 263 -4.35 4.97 3.21
N ILE A 264 -4.18 4.12 2.19
CA ILE A 264 -5.20 3.85 1.16
C ILE A 264 -5.91 2.52 1.41
N SER A 265 -5.17 1.50 1.88
CA SER A 265 -5.72 0.21 2.29
C SER A 265 -6.72 0.37 3.41
#